data_AF-A0A147B6U0-F1
#
_entry.id   AF-A0A147B6U0-F1
#
_cell.length_a   1.000
_cell.length_b   1.000
_cell.length_c   1.000
_cell.angle_alpha   90.00
_cell.angle_beta   90.00
_cell.angle_gamma   90.00
#
_symmetry.space_group_name_H-M   'P 1'
#
loop_
_entity.id
_entity.type
_entity.pdbx_description
1 polymer ?
#
loop_
_entity_poly.entity_id
_entity_poly.type
_entity_poly.pdbx_seq_one_letter_code
_entity_poly.pdbx_strand_id
1 'polypeptide(L)'
;LKFYARFEINDQTGEELTDHDMMQIHYDSITALQKAAFKSFTNLRPFSLSNVASVDTRDKLLTHFGSLKTEELHEIAASLFLVAPLKQDEKSSYDHEFLRELIISRHERRQSQLDSLNEMPLYPTETIIWDENVVPSEYFSGEGCLALPKLN
;
A
#
# COMPACT_ATOMS: atom_id res chain seq x y z
N LEU A 1 -1.10 12.55 2.16
CA LEU A 1 -2.04 11.55 2.73
C LEU A 1 -1.43 10.16 2.89
N LYS A 2 -0.73 9.61 1.87
CA LYS A 2 -0.11 8.26 1.93
C LYS A 2 0.75 8.02 3.18
N PHE A 3 1.53 9.02 3.59
CA PHE A 3 2.33 9.00 4.82
C PHE A 3 1.49 8.69 6.07
N TYR A 4 0.40 9.44 6.28
CA TYR A 4 -0.47 9.29 7.45
C TYR A 4 -1.36 8.05 7.40
N ALA A 5 -1.80 7.63 6.21
CA ALA A 5 -2.62 6.42 6.05
C ALA A 5 -1.88 5.12 6.43
N ARG A 6 -0.56 5.19 6.54
CA ARG A 6 0.30 4.09 6.98
C ARG A 6 1.18 4.57 8.14
N PHE A 7 0.71 5.46 9.01
CA PHE A 7 1.57 5.93 10.09
C PHE A 7 1.91 4.78 11.06
N GLU A 8 3.11 4.80 11.65
CA GLU A 8 3.61 3.74 12.55
C GLU A 8 3.08 3.95 13.97
N ILE A 9 1.75 3.94 14.09
CA ILE A 9 1.03 4.14 15.35
C ILE A 9 -0.10 3.12 15.47
N ASN A 10 -0.36 2.70 16.69
CA ASN A 10 -1.51 1.87 17.00
C ASN A 10 -2.76 2.76 17.14
N ASP A 11 -3.75 2.56 16.27
CA ASP A 11 -4.99 3.37 16.25
C ASP A 11 -5.84 3.24 17.53
N GLN A 12 -5.66 2.18 18.32
CA GLN A 12 -6.42 1.95 19.55
C GLN A 12 -5.71 2.49 20.80
N THR A 13 -4.41 2.24 20.93
CA THR A 13 -3.64 2.65 22.12
C THR A 13 -3.01 4.02 21.96
N GLY A 14 -2.78 4.48 20.72
CA GLY A 14 -2.03 5.69 20.41
C GLY A 14 -0.52 5.56 20.59
N GLU A 15 -0.02 4.36 20.87
CA GLU A 15 1.41 4.09 21.03
C GLU A 15 2.10 3.90 19.66
N GLU A 16 3.37 4.24 19.59
CA GLU A 16 4.20 3.99 18.41
C GLU A 16 4.34 2.48 18.15
N LEU A 17 4.36 2.09 16.88
CA LEU A 17 4.61 0.70 16.47
C LEU A 17 6.10 0.48 16.33
N THR A 18 6.62 -0.58 16.94
CA THR A 18 8.04 -0.94 16.78
C THR A 18 8.29 -1.60 15.43
N ASP A 19 9.56 -1.68 15.01
CA ASP A 19 9.95 -2.41 13.79
C ASP A 19 9.46 -3.87 13.80
N HIS A 20 9.42 -4.49 14.99
CA HIS A 20 8.91 -5.84 15.16
C HIS A 20 7.40 -5.91 14.90
N ASP A 21 6.63 -4.97 15.47
CA ASP A 21 5.18 -4.91 15.27
C ASP A 21 4.84 -4.67 13.81
N MET A 22 5.57 -3.76 13.16
CA MET A 22 5.45 -3.46 11.74
C MET A 22 5.74 -4.68 10.86
N MET A 23 6.79 -5.45 11.21
CA MET A 23 7.11 -6.69 10.52
C MET A 23 6.00 -7.74 10.72
N GLN A 24 5.50 -7.89 11.93
CA GLN A 24 4.44 -8.85 12.25
C GLN A 24 3.15 -8.53 11.47
N ILE A 25 2.72 -7.27 11.46
CA ILE A 25 1.55 -6.79 10.69
C ILE A 25 1.70 -7.13 9.19
N HIS A 26 2.89 -6.89 8.63
CA HIS A 26 3.18 -7.20 7.22
C HIS A 26 3.12 -8.71 6.95
N TYR A 27 3.73 -9.52 7.81
CA TYR A 27 3.74 -10.97 7.67
C TYR A 27 2.33 -11.55 7.79
N ASP A 28 1.51 -11.05 8.71
CA ASP A 28 0.12 -11.47 8.85
C ASP A 28 -0.71 -11.12 7.62
N SER A 29 -0.49 -9.93 7.05
CA SER A 29 -1.10 -9.48 5.80
C SER A 29 -0.76 -10.42 4.63
N ILE A 30 0.54 -10.68 4.39
CA ILE A 30 0.98 -11.59 3.32
C ILE A 30 0.48 -13.01 3.56
N THR A 31 0.51 -13.49 4.81
CA THR A 31 0.03 -14.84 5.15
C THR A 31 -1.46 -14.99 4.87
N ALA A 32 -2.26 -13.96 5.15
CA ALA A 32 -3.68 -13.93 4.80
C ALA A 32 -3.87 -14.01 3.27
N LEU A 33 -3.08 -13.24 2.50
CA LEU A 33 -3.09 -13.29 1.03
C LEU A 33 -2.67 -14.67 0.48
N GLN A 34 -1.63 -15.29 1.04
CA GLN A 34 -1.21 -16.64 0.64
C GLN A 34 -2.26 -17.69 0.93
N LYS A 35 -2.94 -17.61 2.09
CA LYS A 35 -4.06 -18.50 2.44
C LYS A 35 -5.24 -18.33 1.48
N ALA A 36 -5.60 -17.09 1.16
CA ALA A 36 -6.64 -16.76 0.19
C ALA A 36 -6.31 -17.31 -1.21
N ALA A 37 -5.09 -17.05 -1.69
CA ALA A 37 -4.61 -17.52 -2.98
C ALA A 37 -4.59 -19.05 -3.06
N PHE A 38 -4.13 -19.74 -2.00
CA PHE A 38 -4.07 -21.20 -1.96
C PHE A 38 -5.46 -21.85 -2.02
N LYS A 39 -6.44 -21.25 -1.36
CA LYS A 39 -7.81 -21.76 -1.28
C LYS A 39 -8.53 -21.66 -2.62
N SER A 40 -8.43 -20.50 -3.27
CA SER A 40 -9.24 -20.18 -4.45
C SER A 40 -8.56 -20.53 -5.78
N PHE A 41 -7.22 -20.49 -5.85
CA PHE A 41 -6.49 -20.58 -7.12
C PHE A 41 -5.36 -21.61 -7.10
N THR A 42 -5.51 -22.66 -7.91
CA THR A 42 -4.45 -23.65 -8.14
C THR A 42 -3.23 -23.04 -8.86
N ASN A 43 -3.46 -22.05 -9.73
CA ASN A 43 -2.41 -21.37 -10.49
C ASN A 43 -1.45 -20.55 -9.60
N LEU A 44 -1.93 -20.10 -8.43
CA LEU A 44 -1.15 -19.31 -7.48
C LEU A 44 -0.49 -20.16 -6.38
N ARG A 45 -0.47 -21.49 -6.52
CA ARG A 45 0.24 -22.37 -5.58
C ARG A 45 1.73 -22.04 -5.42
N PRO A 46 2.49 -21.71 -6.50
CA PRO A 46 3.88 -21.30 -6.34
C PRO A 46 4.03 -20.07 -5.44
N PHE A 47 3.17 -19.07 -5.61
CA PHE A 47 3.13 -17.87 -4.75
C PHE A 47 2.75 -18.22 -3.31
N SER A 48 1.73 -19.05 -3.12
CA SER A 48 1.17 -19.40 -1.82
C SER A 48 2.13 -20.20 -0.93
N LEU A 49 3.06 -20.94 -1.53
CA LEU A 49 4.05 -21.78 -0.83
C LEU A 49 5.44 -21.13 -0.76
N SER A 50 5.61 -19.94 -1.34
CA SER A 50 6.87 -19.22 -1.34
C SER A 50 7.11 -18.49 -0.01
N ASN A 51 8.38 -18.20 0.29
CA ASN A 51 8.73 -17.39 1.46
C ASN A 51 8.22 -15.94 1.29
N VAL A 52 7.78 -15.30 2.38
CA VAL A 52 7.29 -13.90 2.39
C VAL A 52 8.29 -12.96 1.72
N ALA A 53 9.56 -13.00 2.13
CA ALA A 53 10.62 -12.14 1.56
C ALA A 53 10.90 -12.40 0.07
N SER A 54 10.45 -13.55 -0.46
CA SER A 54 10.59 -13.87 -1.87
C SER A 54 9.44 -13.34 -2.72
N VAL A 55 8.33 -12.88 -2.14
CA VAL A 55 7.12 -12.49 -2.88
C VAL A 55 6.58 -11.10 -2.53
N ASP A 56 7.03 -10.48 -1.44
CA ASP A 56 6.46 -9.26 -0.87
C ASP A 56 6.85 -7.96 -1.60
N THR A 57 7.75 -8.01 -2.59
CA THR A 57 8.09 -6.81 -3.38
C THR A 57 7.04 -6.51 -4.44
N ARG A 58 6.82 -5.22 -4.70
CA ARG A 58 5.83 -4.74 -5.68
C ARG A 58 5.96 -5.41 -7.05
N ASP A 59 7.18 -5.50 -7.60
CA ASP A 59 7.42 -6.09 -8.92
C ASP A 59 7.05 -7.58 -8.98
N LYS A 60 7.28 -8.30 -7.89
CA LYS A 60 6.96 -9.73 -7.80
C LYS A 60 5.46 -9.95 -7.64
N LEU A 61 4.80 -9.14 -6.82
CA LEU A 61 3.35 -9.13 -6.73
C LEU A 61 2.73 -8.79 -8.10
N LEU A 62 3.25 -7.79 -8.82
CA LEU A 62 2.81 -7.50 -10.20
C LEU A 62 3.00 -8.68 -11.14
N THR A 63 4.09 -9.42 -11.02
CA THR A 63 4.35 -10.60 -11.85
C THR A 63 3.35 -11.73 -11.57
N HIS A 64 3.02 -11.98 -10.29
CA HIS A 64 2.09 -13.04 -9.90
C HIS A 64 0.62 -12.69 -10.15
N PHE A 65 0.21 -11.45 -9.84
CA PHE A 65 -1.18 -11.01 -9.95
C PHE A 65 -1.50 -10.35 -11.30
N GLY A 66 -0.49 -9.95 -12.08
CA GLY A 66 -0.68 -9.33 -13.38
C GLY A 66 -1.22 -10.27 -14.46
N SER A 67 -1.01 -11.58 -14.32
CA SER A 67 -1.55 -12.59 -15.25
C SER A 67 -3.01 -12.98 -14.98
N LEU A 68 -3.59 -12.51 -13.87
CA LEU A 68 -4.94 -12.90 -13.44
C LEU A 68 -6.01 -12.05 -14.12
N LYS A 69 -7.19 -12.66 -14.30
CA LYS A 69 -8.38 -11.97 -14.81
C LYS A 69 -9.00 -11.08 -13.74
N THR A 70 -9.81 -10.11 -14.16
CA THR A 70 -10.50 -9.16 -13.26
C THR A 70 -11.36 -9.88 -12.22
N GLU A 71 -12.06 -10.94 -12.62
CA GLU A 71 -12.92 -11.74 -11.76
C GLU A 71 -12.10 -12.47 -10.67
N GLU A 72 -10.95 -13.03 -11.04
CA GLU A 72 -10.05 -13.72 -10.11
C GLU A 72 -9.47 -12.72 -9.09
N LEU A 73 -9.04 -11.54 -9.55
CA LEU A 73 -8.57 -10.47 -8.65
C LEU A 73 -9.67 -10.02 -7.69
N HIS A 74 -10.91 -9.94 -8.16
CA HIS A 74 -12.05 -9.58 -7.31
C HIS A 74 -12.29 -10.63 -6.22
N GLU A 75 -12.29 -11.92 -6.58
CA GLU A 75 -12.48 -13.00 -5.61
C GLU A 75 -11.39 -12.99 -4.52
N ILE A 76 -10.13 -12.72 -4.89
CA ILE A 76 -9.04 -12.57 -3.92
C ILE A 76 -9.30 -11.37 -3.02
N ALA A 77 -9.62 -10.20 -3.58
CA ALA A 77 -9.92 -9.01 -2.80
C ALA A 77 -11.12 -9.22 -1.85
N ALA A 78 -12.15 -9.95 -2.28
CA ALA A 78 -13.32 -10.29 -1.47
C ALA A 78 -12.96 -11.25 -0.32
N SER A 79 -12.10 -12.24 -0.58
CA SER A 79 -11.63 -13.16 0.45
C SER A 79 -10.81 -12.49 1.56
N LEU A 80 -10.24 -11.32 1.26
CA LEU A 80 -9.50 -10.46 2.19
C LEU A 80 -10.36 -9.34 2.78
N PHE A 81 -11.68 -9.37 2.55
CA PHE A 81 -12.63 -8.37 3.01
C PHE A 81 -12.34 -6.94 2.51
N LEU A 82 -11.72 -6.81 1.34
CA LEU A 82 -11.41 -5.50 0.73
C LEU A 82 -12.57 -5.00 -0.15
N VAL A 83 -13.33 -5.92 -0.73
CA VAL A 83 -14.50 -5.64 -1.57
C VAL A 83 -15.63 -6.60 -1.20
N ALA A 84 -16.86 -6.23 -1.55
CA ALA A 84 -18.01 -7.12 -1.38
C ALA A 84 -17.87 -8.37 -2.28
N PRO A 85 -18.30 -9.56 -1.83
CA PRO A 85 -18.27 -10.75 -2.67
C PRO A 85 -19.23 -10.62 -3.85
N LEU A 86 -18.79 -11.10 -5.03
CA LEU A 86 -19.64 -11.19 -6.21
C LEU A 86 -20.72 -12.27 -6.03
N LYS A 87 -21.93 -12.01 -6.53
CA LYS A 87 -22.95 -13.04 -6.70
C LYS A 87 -22.61 -13.90 -7.93
N GLN A 88 -23.16 -15.10 -7.99
CA GLN A 88 -23.02 -15.97 -9.17
C GLN A 88 -23.43 -15.21 -10.45
N ASP A 89 -22.58 -15.26 -11.47
CA ASP A 89 -22.69 -14.59 -12.78
C ASP A 89 -22.62 -13.06 -12.79
N GLU A 90 -22.26 -12.42 -11.66
CA GLU A 90 -22.08 -10.97 -11.60
C GLU A 90 -20.66 -10.58 -12.02
N LYS A 91 -20.54 -9.62 -12.93
CA LYS A 91 -19.24 -9.06 -13.31
C LYS A 91 -18.77 -8.05 -12.27
N SER A 92 -17.45 -7.97 -12.09
CA SER A 92 -16.86 -6.95 -11.22
C SER A 92 -17.23 -5.55 -11.69
N SER A 93 -17.70 -4.72 -10.76
CA SER A 93 -17.94 -3.28 -11.00
C SER A 93 -16.66 -2.43 -10.95
N TYR A 94 -15.52 -3.03 -10.61
CA TYR A 94 -14.24 -2.36 -10.43
C TYR A 94 -13.37 -2.61 -11.65
N ASP A 95 -12.50 -1.64 -11.94
CA ASP A 95 -11.51 -1.78 -13.00
C ASP A 95 -10.42 -2.79 -12.63
N HIS A 96 -9.84 -3.43 -13.65
CA HIS A 96 -8.76 -4.41 -13.48
C HIS A 96 -7.54 -3.77 -12.82
N GLU A 97 -7.15 -2.58 -13.28
CA GLU A 97 -6.02 -1.85 -12.71
C GLU A 97 -6.27 -1.48 -11.25
N PHE A 98 -7.48 -1.06 -10.92
CA PHE A 98 -7.85 -0.74 -9.54
C PHE A 98 -7.74 -1.95 -8.62
N LEU A 99 -8.32 -3.10 -8.99
CA LEU A 99 -8.26 -4.31 -8.16
C LEU A 99 -6.82 -4.82 -7.99
N ARG A 100 -6.03 -4.75 -9.07
CA ARG A 100 -4.61 -5.07 -9.03
C ARG A 100 -3.87 -4.15 -8.06
N GLU A 101 -4.04 -2.83 -8.19
CA GLU A 101 -3.40 -1.87 -7.29
C GLU A 101 -3.87 -2.00 -5.84
N LEU A 102 -5.14 -2.33 -5.62
CA LEU A 102 -5.70 -2.55 -4.29
C LEU A 102 -4.99 -3.71 -3.56
N ILE A 103 -4.82 -4.84 -4.24
CA ILE A 103 -4.13 -6.00 -3.67
C ILE A 103 -2.65 -5.69 -3.47
N ILE A 104 -1.99 -5.11 -4.48
CA ILE A 104 -0.54 -4.88 -4.44
C ILE A 104 -0.19 -3.82 -3.40
N SER A 105 -0.84 -2.66 -3.42
CA SER A 105 -0.53 -1.58 -2.48
C SER A 105 -0.73 -1.98 -1.02
N ARG A 106 -1.66 -2.92 -0.73
CA ARG A 106 -1.89 -3.40 0.64
C ARG A 106 -0.82 -4.38 1.15
N HIS A 107 -0.20 -5.14 0.24
CA HIS A 107 0.70 -6.24 0.59
C HIS A 107 2.16 -5.99 0.18
N GLU A 108 2.45 -4.91 -0.56
CA GLU A 108 3.82 -4.56 -0.91
C GLU A 108 4.64 -4.26 0.35
N ARG A 109 5.89 -4.69 0.35
CA ARG A 109 6.86 -4.35 1.38
C ARG A 109 6.99 -2.84 1.46
N ARG A 110 6.93 -2.35 2.69
CA ARG A 110 7.06 -0.94 3.03
C ARG A 110 8.48 -0.60 3.47
N GLN A 111 8.86 0.66 3.20
CA GLN A 111 10.00 1.32 3.82
C GLN A 111 9.59 1.96 5.17
N SER A 112 10.43 1.82 6.20
CA SER A 112 10.18 2.44 7.51
C SER A 112 10.21 3.96 7.40
N GLN A 113 9.52 4.66 8.30
CA GLN A 113 9.59 6.12 8.33
C GLN A 113 11.00 6.62 8.59
N LEU A 114 11.76 5.93 9.44
CA LEU A 114 13.14 6.26 9.75
C LEU A 114 14.05 6.12 8.53
N ASP A 115 13.91 5.04 7.75
CA ASP A 115 14.67 4.86 6.52
C ASP A 115 14.34 5.95 5.50
N SER A 116 13.04 6.24 5.31
CA SER A 116 12.62 7.32 4.42
C SER A 116 13.17 8.68 4.87
N LEU A 117 13.23 8.96 6.18
CA LEU A 117 13.82 10.18 6.73
C LEU A 117 15.33 10.25 6.51
N ASN A 118 16.04 9.14 6.73
CA ASN A 118 17.48 9.05 6.56
C ASN A 118 17.92 9.21 5.09
N GLU A 119 17.05 8.88 4.14
CA GLU A 119 17.29 9.08 2.71
C GLU A 119 17.04 10.51 2.24
N MET A 120 16.44 11.38 3.06
CA MET A 120 16.16 12.76 2.68
C MET A 120 17.44 13.60 2.60
N PRO A 121 17.67 14.32 1.47
CA PRO A 121 18.80 15.24 1.37
C PRO A 121 18.61 16.43 2.33
N LEU A 122 19.69 16.82 3.00
CA LEU A 122 19.68 17.97 3.91
C LEU A 122 19.56 19.31 3.18
N TYR A 123 19.95 19.37 1.91
CA TYR A 123 19.94 20.59 1.11
C TYR A 123 18.90 20.50 -0.01
N PRO A 124 18.19 21.61 -0.29
CA PRO A 124 17.18 21.63 -1.34
C PRO A 124 17.83 21.66 -2.73
N THR A 125 17.14 21.07 -3.69
CA THR A 125 17.46 21.10 -5.11
C THR A 125 16.66 22.19 -5.82
N GLU A 126 16.98 22.44 -7.09
CA GLU A 126 16.27 23.39 -7.93
C GLU A 126 14.82 23.03 -8.26
N THR A 127 14.44 21.78 -8.03
CA THR A 127 13.03 21.39 -8.08
C THR A 127 12.25 21.85 -6.85
N ILE A 128 12.91 21.98 -5.70
CA ILE A 128 12.26 22.33 -4.42
C ILE A 128 12.25 23.84 -4.20
N ILE A 129 13.37 24.52 -4.49
CA ILE A 129 13.53 25.97 -4.20
C ILE A 129 12.47 26.80 -4.96
N TRP A 130 12.04 26.34 -6.12
CA TRP A 130 11.07 27.03 -6.99
C TRP A 130 9.65 26.44 -6.93
N ASP A 131 9.38 25.46 -6.05
CA ASP A 131 8.03 24.90 -5.87
C ASP A 131 7.23 25.71 -4.85
N GLU A 132 6.34 26.57 -5.34
CA GLU A 132 5.50 27.45 -4.51
C GLU A 132 4.52 26.70 -3.59
N ASN A 133 4.25 25.40 -3.84
CA ASN A 133 3.38 24.60 -2.97
C ASN A 133 4.05 24.20 -1.64
N VAL A 134 5.39 24.21 -1.63
CA VAL A 134 6.24 23.79 -0.50
C VAL A 134 7.04 24.98 0.04
N VAL A 135 7.51 25.87 -0.84
CA VAL A 135 8.22 27.10 -0.50
C VAL A 135 7.38 28.29 -0.98
N PRO A 136 6.34 28.69 -0.22
CA PRO A 136 5.45 29.78 -0.64
C PRO A 136 6.19 31.12 -0.66
N SER A 137 5.84 31.97 -1.63
CA SER A 137 6.32 33.35 -1.68
C SER A 137 5.61 34.23 -0.65
N GLU A 138 6.18 35.42 -0.40
CA GLU A 138 5.57 36.43 0.49
C GLU A 138 4.18 36.90 0.00
N TYR A 139 3.86 36.69 -1.27
CA TYR A 139 2.59 37.07 -1.88
C TYR A 139 1.49 36.01 -1.73
N PHE A 140 1.74 34.93 -0.99
CA PHE A 140 0.75 33.88 -0.77
C PHE A 140 -0.48 34.44 -0.01
N SER A 141 -1.64 34.45 -0.68
CA SER A 141 -2.88 35.07 -0.18
C SER A 141 -3.57 34.28 0.94
N GLY A 142 -3.20 33.01 1.15
CA GLY A 142 -3.89 32.12 2.09
C GLY A 142 -5.19 31.51 1.55
N GLU A 143 -5.60 31.82 0.31
CA GLU A 143 -6.82 31.27 -0.30
C GLU A 143 -6.64 29.81 -0.78
N GLY A 144 -5.41 29.44 -1.16
CA GLY A 144 -5.05 28.08 -1.58
C GLY A 144 -4.57 27.18 -0.44
N CYS A 145 -4.51 25.88 -0.67
CA CYS A 145 -3.87 24.93 0.26
C CYS A 145 -2.40 24.73 -0.11
N LEU A 146 -1.54 24.63 0.91
CA LEU A 146 -0.12 24.27 0.74
C LEU A 146 0.13 22.86 1.25
N ALA A 147 1.13 22.19 0.69
CA ALA A 147 1.54 20.84 1.07
C ALA A 147 2.47 20.85 2.31
N LEU A 148 2.08 21.64 3.33
CA LEU A 148 2.89 21.89 4.52
C LEU A 148 2.30 21.23 5.77
N PRO A 149 3.15 20.78 6.72
CA PRO A 149 2.70 20.35 8.03
C PRO A 149 2.09 21.53 8.79
N LYS A 150 1.09 21.24 9.64
CA LYS A 150 0.40 22.25 10.45
C LYS A 150 0.80 22.08 11.92
N LEU A 151 1.02 23.21 12.58
CA LEU A 151 1.12 23.29 14.04
C LEU A 151 -0.18 23.93 14.53
N ASN A 152 -0.95 23.18 15.33
CA ASN A 152 -2.24 23.61 15.88
C ASN A 152 -2.10 24.06 17.33
#